data_AF-A0A1B8EW13-F1
#
_entry.id   AF-A0A1B8EW13-F1
#
_cell.length_a   1.000
_cell.length_b   1.000
_cell.length_c   1.000
_cell.angle_alpha   90.00
_cell.angle_beta   90.00
_cell.angle_gamma   90.00
#
_symmetry.space_group_name_H-M   'P 1'
#
loop_
_entity.id
_entity.type
_entity.pdbx_description
1 polymer ?
#
loop_
_entity_poly.entity_id
_entity_poly.type
_entity_poly.pdbx_seq_one_letter_code
_entity_poly.pdbx_strand_id
1 'polypeptide(L)'
;MSEESEKKCSDRKAKTAEVRLQFGVVDTVSRKTKHPVNNCLRGWALIKLSDDRFLDLPINILPPSHFSLQEQTVIMKIYEEDTTFPADVLSQPLSTVISMEEIEDVLKRSGLSDHKDRESMRVVKHGRTSGFTAGSLNEIRSDCYNGGFETIELVVVNIPGLNNFSFRGDSGSCVVDLDGRIIGLLHHGNDEKSHSLAEMTYVTPMAWILADIKDTLQTEDVVIPVDEEV
;
A
#
# COMPACT_ATOMS: atom_id res chain seq x y z
N MET A 1 -23.52 -34.65 -16.42
CA MET A 1 -22.56 -33.84 -15.63
C MET A 1 -22.70 -34.32 -14.21
N SER A 2 -21.67 -35.01 -13.72
CA SER A 2 -21.73 -36.00 -12.65
C SER A 2 -21.69 -35.39 -11.26
N GLU A 3 -22.39 -36.03 -10.32
CA GLU A 3 -22.45 -35.76 -8.86
C GLU A 3 -21.06 -35.59 -8.20
N GLU A 4 -19.99 -36.01 -8.87
CA GLU A 4 -18.59 -35.75 -8.51
C GLU A 4 -18.19 -34.26 -8.50
N SER A 5 -18.79 -33.41 -9.34
CA SER A 5 -18.45 -31.98 -9.36
C SER A 5 -19.06 -31.22 -8.17
N GLU A 6 -20.22 -31.66 -7.69
CA GLU A 6 -20.90 -31.05 -6.55
C GLU A 6 -20.25 -31.46 -5.22
N LYS A 7 -19.80 -32.73 -5.11
CA LYS A 7 -19.05 -33.21 -3.95
C LYS A 7 -17.70 -32.50 -3.80
N LYS A 8 -17.02 -32.22 -4.92
CA LYS A 8 -15.75 -31.46 -4.94
C LYS A 8 -15.91 -29.97 -4.60
N CYS A 9 -17.10 -29.40 -4.79
CA CYS A 9 -17.43 -28.04 -4.38
C CYS A 9 -17.80 -27.97 -2.88
N SER A 10 -18.49 -28.99 -2.38
CA SER A 10 -18.84 -29.14 -0.96
C SER A 10 -17.60 -29.37 -0.09
N ASP A 11 -16.64 -30.20 -0.52
CA ASP A 11 -15.41 -30.48 0.23
C ASP A 11 -14.42 -29.30 0.26
N ARG A 12 -14.53 -28.36 -0.69
CA ARG A 12 -13.73 -27.11 -0.68
C ARG A 12 -14.27 -26.05 0.27
N LYS A 13 -15.54 -26.17 0.71
CA LYS A 13 -16.13 -25.31 1.74
C LYS A 13 -15.75 -25.72 3.17
N ALA A 14 -15.15 -26.90 3.37
CA ALA A 14 -14.91 -27.49 4.69
C ALA A 14 -13.41 -27.68 5.07
N LYS A 15 -12.48 -27.02 4.37
CA LYS A 15 -11.06 -26.99 4.77
C LYS A 15 -10.44 -25.60 4.62
N THR A 16 -11.01 -24.62 5.32
CA THR A 16 -10.14 -23.59 5.89
C THR A 16 -9.48 -24.26 7.09
N ALA A 17 -8.41 -25.01 6.85
CA ALA A 17 -7.55 -25.42 7.94
C ALA A 17 -7.15 -24.14 8.67
N GLU A 18 -7.32 -24.12 9.99
CA GLU A 18 -6.89 -23.02 10.85
C GLU A 18 -5.37 -22.89 10.68
N VAL A 19 -4.93 -22.09 9.70
CA VAL A 19 -3.52 -21.82 9.48
C VAL A 19 -3.09 -20.93 10.63
N ARG A 20 -2.60 -21.55 11.70
CA ARG A 20 -1.89 -20.83 12.77
C ARG A 20 -0.62 -20.28 12.18
N LEU A 21 -0.67 -19.02 11.75
CA LEU A 21 0.53 -18.24 11.53
C LEU A 21 1.12 -17.96 12.91
N GLN A 22 2.45 -17.87 13.02
CA GLN A 22 3.07 -17.51 14.30
C GLN A 22 2.53 -16.17 14.86
N PHE A 23 1.95 -15.32 14.00
CA PHE A 23 1.40 -14.00 14.35
C PHE A 23 -0.05 -14.04 14.87
N GLY A 24 -0.84 -15.03 14.44
CA GLY A 24 -2.28 -15.06 14.70
C GLY A 24 -3.05 -15.94 13.73
N VAL A 25 -4.37 -15.79 13.71
CA VAL A 25 -5.30 -16.53 12.85
C VAL A 25 -6.00 -15.56 11.90
N VAL A 26 -6.06 -15.91 10.62
CA VAL A 26 -6.84 -15.14 9.64
C VAL A 26 -8.31 -15.24 10.02
N ASP A 27 -8.92 -14.10 10.33
CA ASP A 27 -10.33 -14.00 10.72
C ASP A 27 -11.21 -13.79 9.49
N THR A 28 -10.96 -12.69 8.77
CA THR A 28 -11.78 -12.25 7.65
C THR A 28 -10.90 -11.80 6.48
N VAL A 29 -11.37 -12.02 5.24
CA VAL A 29 -10.70 -11.55 4.01
C VAL A 29 -11.72 -10.91 3.08
N SER A 30 -11.41 -9.76 2.47
CA SER A 30 -12.33 -9.08 1.56
C SER A 30 -12.53 -9.79 0.21
N ARG A 31 -11.67 -10.77 -0.09
CA ARG A 31 -11.50 -11.43 -1.40
C ARG A 31 -11.10 -10.44 -2.49
N LYS A 32 -10.31 -10.90 -3.47
CA LYS A 32 -9.93 -10.09 -4.63
C LYS A 32 -11.15 -9.83 -5.52
N THR A 33 -11.80 -8.70 -5.28
CA THR A 33 -13.02 -8.25 -5.97
C THR A 33 -12.96 -6.74 -6.18
N LYS A 34 -13.78 -6.22 -7.08
CA LYS A 34 -13.92 -4.78 -7.31
C LYS A 34 -14.78 -4.14 -6.23
N HIS A 35 -14.31 -3.07 -5.61
CA HIS A 35 -15.07 -2.32 -4.63
C HIS A 35 -16.24 -1.60 -5.33
N PRO A 36 -17.49 -1.70 -4.81
CA PRO A 36 -18.68 -1.24 -5.53
C PRO A 36 -18.73 0.27 -5.73
N VAL A 37 -18.18 1.06 -4.79
CA VAL A 37 -18.21 2.53 -4.84
C VAL A 37 -16.95 3.11 -5.48
N ASN A 38 -15.79 2.86 -4.86
CA ASN A 38 -14.52 3.48 -5.26
C ASN A 38 -13.88 2.86 -6.51
N ASN A 39 -14.42 1.74 -7.01
CA ASN A 39 -13.86 1.02 -8.16
C ASN A 39 -12.40 0.56 -7.95
N CYS A 40 -11.89 0.46 -6.72
CA CYS A 40 -10.56 -0.09 -6.45
C CYS A 40 -10.61 -1.62 -6.23
N LEU A 41 -9.43 -2.25 -6.21
CA LEU A 41 -9.30 -3.65 -5.84
C LEU A 41 -9.46 -3.82 -4.32
N ARG A 42 -10.40 -4.67 -3.91
CA ARG A 42 -10.48 -5.16 -2.53
C ARG A 42 -9.37 -6.19 -2.31
N GLY A 43 -8.48 -5.91 -1.35
CA GLY A 43 -7.23 -6.65 -1.20
C GLY A 43 -6.66 -6.63 0.22
N TRP A 44 -7.49 -6.84 1.24
CA TRP A 44 -7.07 -6.85 2.65
C TRP A 44 -7.52 -8.12 3.37
N ALA A 45 -6.84 -8.40 4.49
CA ALA A 45 -7.14 -9.49 5.40
C ALA A 45 -7.05 -8.99 6.84
N LEU A 46 -7.96 -9.45 7.69
CA LEU A 46 -7.92 -9.25 9.13
C LEU A 46 -7.34 -10.49 9.78
N ILE A 47 -6.37 -10.27 10.66
CA ILE A 47 -5.70 -11.32 11.40
C ILE A 47 -5.99 -11.06 12.87
N LYS A 48 -6.67 -12.01 13.52
CA LYS A 48 -6.76 -12.01 14.98
C LYS A 48 -5.39 -12.34 15.53
N LEU A 49 -4.80 -11.39 16.25
CA LEU A 49 -3.50 -11.56 16.89
C LEU A 49 -3.56 -12.62 17.98
N SER A 50 -2.42 -13.25 18.22
CA SER A 50 -2.28 -14.30 19.23
C SER A 50 -2.10 -13.68 20.62
N ASP A 51 -3.08 -13.90 21.51
CA ASP A 51 -3.10 -13.33 22.88
C ASP A 51 -1.89 -13.77 23.74
N ASP A 52 -1.25 -14.88 23.39
CA ASP A 52 -0.03 -15.38 24.05
C ASP A 52 1.25 -14.65 23.61
N ARG A 53 1.20 -13.90 22.50
CA ARG A 53 2.35 -13.18 21.93
C ARG A 53 2.21 -11.67 21.99
N PHE A 54 1.00 -11.17 21.89
CA PHE A 54 0.70 -9.74 21.84
C PHE A 54 -0.13 -9.39 23.07
N LEU A 55 0.55 -8.88 24.09
CA LEU A 55 -0.11 -8.32 25.28
C LEU A 55 -0.78 -6.99 24.94
N ASP A 56 -0.15 -6.23 24.05
CA ASP A 56 -0.60 -4.94 23.54
C ASP A 56 -0.68 -4.98 22.01
N LEU A 57 -1.39 -4.01 21.43
CA LEU A 57 -1.47 -3.88 19.98
C LEU A 57 -0.09 -3.53 19.40
N PRO A 58 0.39 -4.24 18.37
CA PRO A 58 1.67 -3.92 17.75
C PRO A 58 1.61 -2.56 17.07
N ILE A 59 2.65 -1.77 17.28
CA ILE A 59 2.80 -0.45 16.67
C ILE A 59 3.37 -0.62 15.26
N ASN A 60 2.82 0.13 14.29
CA ASN A 60 3.27 0.08 12.90
C ASN A 60 4.54 0.92 12.74
N ILE A 61 5.72 0.28 12.80
CA ILE A 61 7.01 0.96 12.62
C ILE A 61 7.69 0.36 11.39
N LEU A 62 8.19 1.21 10.49
CA LEU A 62 9.05 0.75 9.41
C LEU A 62 10.42 0.35 9.97
N PRO A 63 11.08 -0.70 9.42
CA PRO A 63 12.44 -0.99 9.81
C PRO A 63 13.36 0.20 9.48
N PRO A 64 14.56 0.29 10.10
CA PRO A 64 15.51 1.33 9.77
C PRO A 64 15.83 1.37 8.26
N SER A 65 15.84 2.57 7.70
CA SER A 65 16.19 2.77 6.29
C SER A 65 17.60 2.27 6.00
N HIS A 66 17.76 1.56 4.88
CA HIS A 66 19.05 1.13 4.37
C HIS A 66 19.44 1.85 3.07
N PHE A 67 18.78 2.96 2.73
CA PHE A 67 19.27 3.82 1.66
C PHE A 67 20.68 4.30 1.99
N SER A 68 21.61 4.11 1.05
CA SER A 68 22.94 4.72 1.13
C SER A 68 22.84 6.24 1.09
N LEU A 69 23.86 6.94 1.60
CA LEU A 69 23.92 8.40 1.53
C LEU A 69 23.82 8.93 0.09
N GLN A 70 24.36 8.17 -0.88
CA GLN A 70 24.25 8.51 -2.29
C GLN A 70 22.81 8.41 -2.78
N GLU A 71 22.09 7.33 -2.46
CA GLU A 71 20.67 7.18 -2.81
C GLU A 71 19.83 8.26 -2.16
N GLN A 72 20.02 8.54 -0.86
CA GLN A 72 19.33 9.63 -0.17
C GLN A 72 19.55 10.97 -0.88
N THR A 73 20.80 11.28 -1.25
CA THR A 73 21.12 12.52 -1.98
C THR A 73 20.44 12.58 -3.34
N VAL A 74 20.40 11.46 -4.07
CA VAL A 74 19.73 11.38 -5.38
C VAL A 74 18.21 11.55 -5.21
N ILE A 75 17.61 10.90 -4.21
CA ILE A 75 16.18 11.02 -3.89
C ILE A 75 15.84 12.49 -3.62
N MET A 76 16.51 13.12 -2.66
CA MET A 76 16.21 14.50 -2.25
C MET A 76 16.45 15.49 -3.39
N LYS A 77 17.51 15.29 -4.18
CA LYS A 77 17.78 16.11 -5.37
C LYS A 77 16.67 16.01 -6.41
N ILE A 78 16.15 14.81 -6.68
CA ILE A 78 15.06 14.61 -7.65
C ILE A 78 13.74 15.14 -7.10
N TYR A 79 13.56 15.06 -5.78
CA TYR A 79 12.41 15.66 -5.13
C TYR A 79 12.46 17.18 -5.07
N GLU A 80 13.60 17.78 -5.41
CA GLU A 80 13.88 19.22 -5.31
C GLU A 80 13.78 19.73 -3.87
N GLU A 81 14.10 18.84 -2.92
CA GLU A 81 14.08 19.12 -1.49
C GLU A 81 15.46 19.57 -1.01
N ASP A 82 15.51 20.75 -0.39
CA ASP A 82 16.74 21.28 0.25
C ASP A 82 17.03 20.61 1.62
N THR A 83 16.18 19.68 2.04
CA THR A 83 16.25 18.98 3.32
C THR A 83 16.99 17.64 3.22
N THR A 84 17.46 17.15 4.36
CA THR A 84 18.00 15.80 4.46
C THR A 84 16.88 14.77 4.41
N PHE A 85 17.15 13.60 3.83
CA PHE A 85 16.19 12.49 3.82
C PHE A 85 15.69 12.19 5.24
N PRO A 86 14.37 12.18 5.50
CA PRO A 86 13.81 12.18 6.85
C PRO A 86 13.77 10.76 7.45
N ALA A 87 14.94 10.12 7.58
CA ALA A 87 15.05 8.77 8.14
C ALA A 87 14.49 8.68 9.57
N ASP A 88 14.69 9.74 10.37
CA ASP A 88 14.20 9.80 11.75
C ASP A 88 12.66 9.83 11.80
N VAL A 89 12.02 10.59 10.90
CA VAL A 89 10.56 10.65 10.78
C VAL A 89 10.00 9.29 10.37
N LEU A 90 10.60 8.68 9.34
CA LEU A 90 10.19 7.36 8.84
C LEU A 90 10.44 6.21 9.82
N SER A 91 11.22 6.45 10.88
CA SER A 91 11.44 5.49 11.98
C SER A 91 10.41 5.60 13.11
N GLN A 92 9.54 6.63 13.08
CA GLN A 92 8.47 6.80 14.07
C GLN A 92 7.25 5.90 13.77
N PRO A 93 6.41 5.64 14.78
CA PRO A 93 5.11 5.00 14.61
C PRO A 93 4.23 5.63 13.50
N LEU A 94 3.83 4.82 12.53
CA LEU A 94 2.90 5.20 11.48
C LEU A 94 1.45 5.11 12.00
N SER A 95 0.87 6.26 12.32
CA SER A 95 -0.50 6.35 12.82
C SER A 95 -1.43 7.23 11.99
N THR A 96 -0.86 8.15 11.20
CA THR A 96 -1.64 9.13 10.43
C THR A 96 -1.89 8.61 9.03
N VAL A 97 -3.15 8.65 8.58
CA VAL A 97 -3.54 8.35 7.20
C VAL A 97 -3.82 9.67 6.49
N ILE A 98 -3.23 9.87 5.31
CA ILE A 98 -3.53 11.04 4.49
C ILE A 98 -4.98 11.00 4.01
N SER A 99 -5.65 12.15 4.00
CA SER A 99 -7.04 12.22 3.55
C SER A 99 -7.16 12.04 2.03
N MET A 100 -8.31 11.53 1.58
CA MET A 100 -8.58 11.50 0.14
C MET A 100 -8.70 12.91 -0.45
N GLU A 101 -9.12 13.91 0.33
CA GLU A 101 -9.16 15.30 -0.13
C GLU A 101 -7.75 15.80 -0.49
N GLU A 102 -6.77 15.55 0.37
CA GLU A 102 -5.36 15.90 0.09
C GLU A 102 -4.79 15.12 -1.09
N ILE A 103 -5.07 13.81 -1.19
CA ILE A 103 -4.67 13.02 -2.37
C ILE A 103 -5.31 13.60 -3.63
N GLU A 104 -6.61 13.88 -3.62
CA GLU A 104 -7.32 14.45 -4.76
C GLU A 104 -6.83 15.84 -5.13
N ASP A 105 -6.46 16.65 -4.14
CA ASP A 105 -5.91 17.97 -4.39
C ASP A 105 -4.56 17.89 -5.10
N VAL A 106 -3.71 16.93 -4.74
CA VAL A 106 -2.48 16.66 -5.49
C VAL A 106 -2.79 16.17 -6.90
N LEU A 107 -3.75 15.24 -7.06
CA LEU A 107 -4.15 14.70 -8.37
C LEU A 107 -4.80 15.76 -9.28
N LYS A 108 -5.67 16.64 -8.77
CA LYS A 108 -6.42 17.65 -9.52
C LYS A 108 -5.58 18.85 -9.94
N ARG A 109 -4.47 19.11 -9.26
CA ARG A 109 -3.51 20.18 -9.62
C ARG A 109 -2.82 19.95 -10.97
N SER A 110 -3.08 18.83 -11.65
CA SER A 110 -2.54 18.46 -12.97
C SER A 110 -3.22 19.12 -14.19
N GLY A 111 -4.18 20.04 -14.02
CA GLY A 111 -5.01 20.58 -15.12
C GLY A 111 -4.69 21.98 -15.68
N LEU A 112 -3.73 22.74 -15.12
CA LEU A 112 -3.48 24.13 -15.51
C LEU A 112 -2.01 24.38 -15.86
N SER A 113 -1.77 24.80 -17.11
CA SER A 113 -0.54 25.35 -17.73
C SER A 113 0.73 25.48 -16.87
N ASP A 114 1.80 24.88 -17.40
CA ASP A 114 3.22 24.84 -16.99
C ASP A 114 3.52 24.06 -15.69
N HIS A 115 3.99 22.81 -15.85
CA HIS A 115 4.31 21.84 -14.79
C HIS A 115 5.62 22.14 -14.04
N LYS A 116 6.13 23.37 -14.08
CA LYS A 116 7.44 23.71 -13.53
C LYS A 116 7.46 23.92 -12.01
N ASP A 117 6.31 24.24 -11.42
CA ASP A 117 6.23 24.62 -10.01
C ASP A 117 5.32 23.67 -9.20
N ARG A 118 5.13 22.42 -9.65
CA ARG A 118 4.16 21.49 -9.03
C ARG A 118 4.79 20.16 -8.69
N GLU A 119 4.91 19.93 -7.39
CA GLU A 119 5.52 18.73 -6.82
C GLU A 119 4.48 17.62 -6.71
N SER A 120 4.69 16.53 -7.45
CA SER A 120 3.96 15.30 -7.23
C SER A 120 4.28 14.71 -5.85
N MET A 121 3.32 14.04 -5.22
CA MET A 121 3.52 13.48 -3.87
C MET A 121 4.69 12.49 -3.85
N ARG A 122 5.65 12.74 -2.97
CA ARG A 122 6.85 11.91 -2.77
C ARG A 122 6.52 10.75 -1.87
N VAL A 123 6.89 9.54 -2.28
CA VAL A 123 6.50 8.34 -1.55
C VAL A 123 7.66 7.40 -1.33
N VAL A 124 7.60 6.67 -0.22
CA VAL A 124 8.52 5.60 0.12
C VAL A 124 7.73 4.38 0.60
N LYS A 125 8.35 3.20 0.51
CA LYS A 125 7.86 1.98 1.14
C LYS A 125 9.00 1.12 1.62
N HIS A 126 8.69 0.18 2.52
CA HIS A 126 9.52 -0.99 2.79
C HIS A 126 8.84 -2.28 2.29
N GLY A 127 9.39 -2.83 1.22
CA GLY A 127 9.01 -4.11 0.62
C GLY A 127 9.73 -5.29 1.25
N ARG A 128 9.07 -6.45 1.34
CA ARG A 128 9.74 -7.69 1.76
C ARG A 128 10.85 -8.09 0.78
N THR A 129 10.61 -7.92 -0.52
CA THR A 129 11.57 -8.27 -1.56
C THR A 129 12.53 -7.13 -1.83
N SER A 130 12.00 -5.90 -1.97
CA SER A 130 12.78 -4.74 -2.40
C SER A 130 13.54 -4.05 -1.28
N GLY A 131 13.15 -4.25 -0.02
CA GLY A 131 13.55 -3.34 1.04
C GLY A 131 12.98 -1.93 0.82
N PHE A 132 13.77 -0.89 1.12
CA PHE A 132 13.35 0.49 0.95
C PHE A 132 13.44 0.93 -0.51
N THR A 133 12.36 1.53 -1.00
CA THR A 133 12.26 2.08 -2.37
C THR A 133 11.51 3.40 -2.33
N ALA A 134 11.88 4.32 -3.22
CA ALA A 134 11.31 5.66 -3.33
C ALA A 134 10.73 5.90 -4.72
N GLY A 135 9.67 6.68 -4.79
CA GLY A 135 8.89 6.91 -6.00
C GLY A 135 8.05 8.18 -5.90
N SER A 136 7.33 8.50 -6.96
CA SER A 136 6.40 9.63 -6.95
C SER A 136 5.03 9.17 -7.39
N LEU A 137 4.00 9.65 -6.71
CA LEU A 137 2.62 9.43 -7.14
C LEU A 137 2.45 10.12 -8.50
N ASN A 138 1.96 9.41 -9.51
CA ASN A 138 1.58 10.07 -10.75
C ASN A 138 0.29 10.87 -10.47
N GLU A 139 0.17 12.04 -11.09
CA GLU A 139 -0.96 12.94 -10.81
C GLU A 139 -2.28 12.48 -11.49
N ILE A 140 -2.36 11.21 -11.90
CA ILE A 140 -3.45 10.63 -12.69
C ILE A 140 -3.78 9.25 -12.15
N ARG A 141 -5.04 8.99 -11.84
CA ARG A 141 -5.48 7.61 -11.52
C ARG A 141 -5.40 6.71 -12.75
N SER A 142 -4.96 5.48 -12.56
CA SER A 142 -4.88 4.51 -13.66
C SER A 142 -6.02 3.52 -13.60
N ASP A 143 -6.63 3.30 -14.77
CA ASP A 143 -7.43 2.12 -15.02
C ASP A 143 -6.50 0.89 -15.07
N CYS A 144 -6.76 -0.08 -14.22
CA CYS A 144 -5.94 -1.26 -14.01
C CYS A 144 -6.74 -2.49 -14.41
N TYR A 145 -6.26 -3.26 -15.38
CA TYR A 145 -6.91 -4.52 -15.76
C TYR A 145 -6.23 -5.72 -15.09
N ASN A 146 -6.88 -6.27 -14.07
CA ASN A 146 -6.36 -7.40 -13.30
C ASN A 146 -7.31 -8.60 -13.37
N GLY A 147 -6.94 -9.60 -14.17
CA GLY A 147 -7.60 -10.91 -14.17
C GLY A 147 -9.11 -10.89 -14.47
N GLY A 148 -9.59 -9.89 -15.21
CA GLY A 148 -11.00 -9.73 -15.58
C GLY A 148 -11.74 -8.56 -14.91
N PHE A 149 -11.09 -7.82 -14.02
CA PHE A 149 -11.64 -6.62 -13.40
C PHE A 149 -10.86 -5.38 -13.84
N GLU A 150 -11.59 -4.33 -14.18
CA GLU A 150 -11.07 -2.97 -14.36
C GLU A 150 -11.24 -2.21 -13.05
N THR A 151 -10.14 -1.82 -12.42
CA THR A 151 -10.10 -1.04 -11.17
C THR A 151 -9.41 0.30 -11.38
N ILE A 152 -9.62 1.23 -10.45
CA ILE A 152 -9.01 2.55 -10.42
C ILE A 152 -8.11 2.62 -9.19
N GLU A 153 -6.82 2.90 -9.42
CA GLU A 153 -5.80 2.90 -8.38
C GLU A 153 -4.91 4.15 -8.48
N LEU A 154 -4.21 4.46 -7.39
CA LEU A 154 -3.09 5.39 -7.43
C LEU A 154 -1.91 4.71 -8.12
N VAL A 155 -1.13 5.45 -8.91
CA VAL A 155 0.10 4.91 -9.49
C VAL A 155 1.30 5.60 -8.88
N VAL A 156 2.31 4.82 -8.56
CA VAL A 156 3.63 5.29 -8.21
C VAL A 156 4.57 4.98 -9.36
N VAL A 157 5.28 6.00 -9.82
CA VAL A 157 6.37 5.88 -10.80
C VAL A 157 7.72 5.84 -10.09
N ASN A 158 8.65 5.07 -10.63
CA ASN A 158 9.99 4.97 -10.11
C ASN A 158 10.78 6.28 -10.30
N ILE A 159 11.73 6.53 -9.41
CA ILE A 159 12.69 7.62 -9.55
C ILE A 159 13.73 7.23 -10.61
N PRO A 160 13.97 8.06 -11.65
CA PRO A 160 15.00 7.79 -12.64
C PRO A 160 16.39 7.62 -12.02
N GLY A 161 17.08 6.54 -12.39
CA GLY A 161 18.43 6.25 -11.89
C GLY A 161 18.48 5.54 -10.54
N LEU A 162 17.33 5.24 -9.93
CA LEU A 162 17.21 4.34 -8.78
C LEU A 162 16.56 3.01 -9.17
N ASN A 163 16.55 2.08 -8.22
CA ASN A 163 15.85 0.81 -8.36
C ASN A 163 14.35 1.02 -8.59
N ASN A 164 13.73 0.01 -9.18
CA ASN A 164 12.29 -0.12 -9.35
C ASN A 164 11.56 0.15 -8.04
N PHE A 165 10.41 0.83 -8.13
CA PHE A 165 9.64 1.11 -6.92
C PHE A 165 9.12 -0.17 -6.30
N SER A 166 8.75 -1.20 -7.06
CA SER A 166 8.28 -2.46 -6.48
C SER A 166 8.76 -3.70 -7.20
N PHE A 167 8.84 -4.79 -6.45
CA PHE A 167 9.21 -6.10 -6.95
C PHE A 167 8.16 -7.13 -6.55
N ARG A 168 8.14 -8.25 -7.29
CA ARG A 168 7.26 -9.38 -6.93
C ARG A 168 7.54 -9.81 -5.49
N GLY A 169 6.50 -9.77 -4.67
CA GLY A 169 6.58 -10.11 -3.25
C GLY A 169 6.50 -8.92 -2.30
N ASP A 170 6.43 -7.69 -2.81
CA ASP A 170 6.12 -6.47 -2.05
C ASP A 170 4.62 -6.20 -1.90
N SER A 171 3.75 -7.02 -2.49
CA SER A 171 2.30 -6.88 -2.32
C SER A 171 1.93 -6.91 -0.84
N GLY A 172 1.16 -5.92 -0.41
CA GLY A 172 0.79 -5.69 0.99
C GLY A 172 1.71 -4.72 1.74
N SER A 173 2.77 -4.21 1.11
CA SER A 173 3.61 -3.18 1.73
C SER A 173 2.89 -1.84 1.85
N CYS A 174 3.08 -1.20 3.00
CA CYS A 174 2.59 0.15 3.29
C CYS A 174 3.42 1.18 2.51
N VAL A 175 2.72 2.08 1.82
CA VAL A 175 3.28 3.24 1.13
C VAL A 175 2.98 4.48 1.95
N VAL A 176 4.01 5.27 2.24
CA VAL A 176 3.93 6.48 3.07
C VAL A 176 4.57 7.66 2.33
N ASP A 177 4.20 8.89 2.73
CA ASP A 177 4.94 10.08 2.32
C ASP A 177 6.20 10.29 3.18
N LEU A 178 6.94 11.36 2.91
CA LEU A 178 8.16 11.71 3.64
C LEU A 178 7.91 12.18 5.08
N ASP A 179 6.67 12.55 5.41
CA ASP A 179 6.23 12.90 6.76
C ASP A 179 5.76 11.67 7.57
N GLY A 180 5.87 10.46 7.00
CA GLY A 180 5.43 9.22 7.64
C GLY A 180 3.91 9.03 7.65
N ARG A 181 3.16 9.78 6.84
CA ARG A 181 1.71 9.61 6.69
C ARG A 181 1.41 8.50 5.71
N ILE A 182 0.50 7.61 6.09
CA ILE A 182 0.10 6.44 5.31
C ILE A 182 -0.76 6.88 4.12
N ILE A 183 -0.31 6.51 2.92
CA ILE A 183 -1.03 6.77 1.67
C ILE A 183 -1.89 5.58 1.31
N GLY A 184 -1.32 4.37 1.34
CA GLY A 184 -2.02 3.20 0.84
C GLY A 184 -1.24 1.90 0.93
N LEU A 185 -1.88 0.84 0.42
CA LEU A 185 -1.30 -0.49 0.34
C LEU A 185 -0.99 -0.83 -1.11
N LEU A 186 0.25 -1.25 -1.35
CA LEU A 186 0.68 -1.75 -2.64
C LEU A 186 -0.02 -3.09 -2.92
N HIS A 187 -0.71 -3.20 -4.06
CA HIS A 187 -1.34 -4.47 -4.43
C HIS A 187 -0.75 -5.09 -5.70
N HIS A 188 -0.21 -4.28 -6.62
CA HIS A 188 0.34 -4.76 -7.89
C HIS A 188 1.44 -3.85 -8.42
N GLY A 189 2.30 -4.38 -9.27
CA GLY A 189 3.26 -3.62 -10.07
C GLY A 189 3.40 -4.30 -11.42
N ASN A 190 3.87 -3.57 -12.43
CA ASN A 190 4.13 -4.18 -13.74
C ASN A 190 5.29 -5.17 -13.63
N ASP A 191 5.15 -6.34 -14.29
CA ASP A 191 6.20 -7.36 -14.31
C ASP A 191 7.47 -6.82 -15.00
N GLU A 192 8.63 -7.11 -14.40
CA GLU A 192 10.00 -6.76 -14.87
C GLU A 192 10.30 -7.14 -16.33
N LYS A 193 9.48 -8.00 -16.92
CA LYS A 193 9.64 -8.47 -18.32
C LYS A 193 9.14 -7.47 -19.35
N SER A 194 8.46 -6.41 -18.94
CA SER A 194 8.10 -5.33 -19.85
C SER A 194 9.29 -4.37 -19.99
N HIS A 195 9.87 -4.30 -21.19
CA HIS A 195 10.96 -3.39 -21.54
C HIS A 195 10.56 -1.89 -21.51
N SER A 196 9.49 -1.52 -20.80
CA SER A 196 9.01 -0.16 -20.64
C SER A 196 9.84 0.58 -19.60
N LEU A 197 10.40 1.72 -20.01
CA LEU A 197 11.23 2.62 -19.20
C LEU A 197 10.51 3.25 -17.97
N ALA A 198 9.20 3.05 -17.84
CA ALA A 198 8.40 3.57 -16.73
C ALA A 198 7.73 2.39 -16.04
N GLU A 199 8.28 1.97 -14.91
CA GLU A 199 7.64 0.97 -14.08
C GLU A 199 6.55 1.62 -13.24
N MET A 200 5.34 1.08 -13.36
CA MET A 200 4.16 1.54 -12.66
C MET A 200 3.85 0.58 -11.53
N THR A 201 3.69 1.12 -10.33
CA THR A 201 3.23 0.39 -9.15
C THR A 201 1.86 0.92 -8.73
N TYR A 202 0.92 0.02 -8.47
CA TYR A 202 -0.44 0.36 -8.14
C TYR A 202 -0.70 0.23 -6.64
N VAL A 203 -1.27 1.29 -6.09
CA VAL A 203 -1.50 1.48 -4.66
C VAL A 203 -2.98 1.78 -4.44
N THR A 204 -3.61 1.00 -3.56
CA THR A 204 -4.98 1.28 -3.13
C THR A 204 -4.93 2.23 -1.93
N PRO A 205 -5.62 3.39 -1.97
CA PRO A 205 -5.63 4.34 -0.87
C PRO A 205 -6.03 3.72 0.47
N MET A 206 -5.29 4.02 1.53
CA MET A 206 -5.55 3.48 2.87
C MET A 206 -6.92 3.94 3.39
N ALA A 207 -7.29 5.20 3.13
CA ALA A 207 -8.60 5.73 3.48
C ALA A 207 -9.76 4.88 2.91
N TRP A 208 -9.62 4.40 1.67
CA TRP A 208 -10.62 3.51 1.06
C TRP A 208 -10.62 2.12 1.69
N ILE A 209 -9.45 1.58 2.02
CA ILE A 209 -9.31 0.27 2.67
C ILE A 209 -9.96 0.30 4.06
N LEU A 210 -9.68 1.33 4.87
CA LEU A 210 -10.28 1.48 6.19
C LEU A 210 -11.79 1.64 6.11
N ALA A 211 -12.31 2.44 5.18
CA ALA A 211 -13.74 2.58 4.96
C ALA A 211 -14.40 1.24 4.58
N ASP A 212 -13.76 0.45 3.72
CA ASP A 212 -14.26 -0.87 3.31
C ASP A 212 -14.21 -1.90 4.47
N ILE A 213 -13.20 -1.83 5.34
CA ILE A 213 -13.14 -2.65 6.56
C ILE A 213 -14.31 -2.29 7.48
N LYS A 214 -14.52 -0.99 7.74
CA LYS A 214 -15.60 -0.48 8.58
C LYS A 214 -16.98 -0.92 8.08
N ASP A 215 -17.23 -0.77 6.78
CA ASP A 215 -18.48 -1.21 6.15
C ASP A 215 -18.64 -2.74 6.22
N THR A 216 -17.57 -3.49 5.96
CA THR A 216 -17.63 -4.96 6.00
C THR A 216 -17.91 -5.51 7.39
N LEU A 217 -17.31 -4.90 8.42
CA LEU A 217 -17.47 -5.29 9.82
C LEU A 217 -18.67 -4.62 10.50
N GLN A 218 -19.28 -3.62 9.86
CA GLN A 218 -20.35 -2.79 10.43
C GLN A 218 -19.90 -2.14 11.75
N THR A 219 -18.69 -1.57 11.77
CA THR A 219 -18.10 -0.92 12.95
C THR A 219 -17.33 0.33 12.56
N GLU A 220 -17.35 1.34 13.44
CA GLU A 220 -16.48 2.51 13.34
C GLU A 220 -15.18 2.37 14.15
N ASP A 221 -15.09 1.32 14.98
CA ASP A 221 -13.97 1.02 15.86
C ASP A 221 -12.81 0.37 15.10
N VAL A 222 -12.32 1.09 14.09
CA VAL A 222 -11.13 0.74 13.33
C VAL A 222 -10.12 1.85 13.55
N VAL A 223 -9.11 1.54 14.35
CA VAL A 223 -8.06 2.47 14.76
C VAL A 223 -6.71 1.99 14.26
N ILE A 224 -5.83 2.93 13.92
CA ILE A 224 -4.40 2.66 13.78
C ILE A 224 -3.78 3.04 15.13
N PRO A 225 -3.15 2.09 15.86
CA PRO A 225 -2.57 2.39 17.16
C PRO A 225 -1.60 3.56 17.07
N VAL A 226 -1.77 4.52 17.98
CA VAL A 226 -0.79 5.56 18.27
C VAL A 226 0.07 5.09 19.44
N ASP A 227 1.33 5.49 19.44
CA ASP A 227 2.14 5.41 20.65
C ASP A 227 1.77 6.62 21.52
N GLU A 228 1.08 6.41 22.64
CA GLU A 228 0.67 7.50 23.54
C GLU A 228 1.82 7.97 24.46
N GLU A 229 3.02 7.34 24.39
CA GLU A 229 4.15 7.60 25.30
C GLU A 229 5.34 8.39 24.69
N VAL A 230 5.17 9.12 23.57
CA VAL A 230 6.23 9.97 22.99
C VAL A 230 5.94 11.46 23.10
#